data_AF-A0A1V5XRK2-F1
#
_entry.id   AF-A0A1V5XRK2-F1
#
_cell.length_a   1.000
_cell.length_b   1.000
_cell.length_c   1.000
_cell.angle_alpha   90.00
_cell.angle_beta   90.00
_cell.angle_gamma   90.00
#
_symmetry.space_group_name_H-M   'P 1'
#
loop_
_entity.id
_entity.type
_entity.pdbx_description
1 polymer ?
#
loop_
_entity_poly.entity_id
_entity_poly.type
_entity_poly.pdbx_seq_one_letter_code
_entity_poly.pdbx_strand_id
1 'polypeptide(L)'
;MWQLKNGERVVDRHQSHLHAAVEGLLPEALGRIDAAGRDFLVDEVDFGRLIGETTCVATGPDDAVVYAKRPKRFGLSRFVKNRRPEPCSSVVVILKKAEDFGGYVLITAFVGRRSEPEPWDRNATANSLPFWNSHALVWGSEPTIPGTETTRCPW
;
A
#
# COMPACT_ATOMS: atom_id res chain seq x y z
N MET A 1 -14.91 -16.56 -2.22
CA MET A 1 -13.89 -16.74 -3.28
C MET A 1 -14.05 -15.59 -4.26
N TRP A 2 -12.99 -14.84 -4.53
CA TRP A 2 -13.05 -13.69 -5.43
C TRP A 2 -12.54 -14.06 -6.83
N GLN A 3 -12.82 -13.19 -7.80
CA GLN A 3 -12.43 -13.36 -9.20
C GLN A 3 -11.96 -12.05 -9.79
N LEU A 4 -11.01 -12.12 -10.73
CA LEU A 4 -10.62 -11.00 -11.59
C LEU A 4 -11.65 -10.76 -12.70
N LYS A 5 -11.49 -9.68 -13.47
CA LYS A 5 -12.37 -9.31 -14.58
C LYS A 5 -12.61 -10.44 -15.58
N ASN A 6 -11.59 -11.26 -15.83
CA ASN A 6 -11.63 -12.38 -16.79
C ASN A 6 -12.03 -13.73 -16.15
N GLY A 7 -12.45 -13.74 -14.88
CA GLY A 7 -12.83 -14.95 -14.15
C GLY A 7 -11.66 -15.68 -13.48
N GLU A 8 -10.42 -15.21 -13.61
CA GLU A 8 -9.28 -15.81 -12.90
C GLU A 8 -9.49 -15.76 -11.38
N ARG A 9 -9.31 -16.89 -10.72
CA ARG A 9 -9.59 -17.06 -9.30
C ARG A 9 -8.60 -16.27 -8.44
N VAL A 10 -9.13 -15.55 -7.45
CA VAL A 10 -8.33 -14.91 -6.40
C VAL A 10 -8.66 -15.56 -5.05
N VAL A 11 -7.63 -16.02 -4.36
CA VAL A 11 -7.73 -16.54 -3.00
C VAL A 11 -7.08 -15.59 -2.02
N ASP A 12 -7.70 -15.49 -0.85
CA ASP A 12 -7.08 -14.84 0.29
C ASP A 12 -6.09 -15.81 0.94
N ARG A 13 -4.85 -15.39 1.16
CA ARG A 13 -3.91 -16.23 1.92
C ARG A 13 -4.25 -16.15 3.40
N HIS A 14 -3.90 -17.21 4.13
CA HIS A 14 -3.84 -17.13 5.59
C HIS A 14 -2.91 -15.96 5.98
N GLN A 15 -3.41 -14.99 6.77
CA GLN A 15 -2.72 -13.75 7.16
C GLN A 15 -2.47 -12.73 6.02
N SER A 16 -3.38 -12.57 5.06
CA SER A 16 -3.33 -11.40 4.18
C SER A 16 -3.31 -10.10 4.98
N HIS A 17 -2.49 -9.16 4.53
CA HIS A 17 -2.47 -7.82 5.11
C HIS A 17 -3.60 -7.00 4.49
N LEU A 18 -4.82 -7.28 4.95
CA LEU A 18 -6.01 -6.49 4.64
C LEU A 18 -6.09 -5.35 5.65
N HIS A 19 -6.03 -4.12 5.16
CA HIS A 19 -6.35 -2.97 6.01
C HIS A 19 -7.86 -2.95 6.29
N ALA A 20 -8.25 -2.44 7.46
CA ALA A 20 -9.64 -2.39 7.89
C ALA A 20 -10.55 -1.77 6.80
N ALA A 21 -11.74 -2.35 6.63
CA ALA A 21 -12.78 -1.95 5.66
C ALA A 21 -12.51 -2.19 4.17
N VAL A 22 -11.33 -2.65 3.74
CA VAL A 22 -11.10 -2.92 2.29
C VAL A 22 -11.84 -4.17 1.78
N GLU A 23 -12.18 -5.11 2.68
CA GLU A 23 -12.79 -6.40 2.31
C GLU A 23 -14.11 -6.23 1.53
N GLY A 24 -14.94 -5.26 1.93
CA GLY A 24 -16.19 -4.95 1.23
C GLY A 24 -15.99 -4.33 -0.15
N LEU A 25 -14.81 -3.79 -0.44
CA LEU A 25 -14.46 -3.15 -1.72
C LEU A 25 -13.79 -4.15 -2.69
N LEU A 26 -13.23 -5.25 -2.19
CA LEU A 26 -12.49 -6.22 -2.98
C LEU A 26 -13.28 -6.81 -4.16
N PRO A 27 -14.57 -7.21 -4.04
CA PRO A 27 -15.30 -7.74 -5.18
C PRO A 27 -15.38 -6.76 -6.37
N GLU A 28 -15.63 -5.48 -6.09
CA GLU A 28 -15.70 -4.44 -7.12
C GLU A 28 -14.30 -4.10 -7.68
N ALA A 29 -13.29 -4.00 -6.81
CA ALA A 29 -11.92 -3.72 -7.24
C ALA A 29 -11.36 -4.84 -8.13
N LEU A 30 -11.46 -6.10 -7.68
CA LEU A 30 -10.95 -7.27 -8.40
C LEU A 30 -11.69 -7.47 -9.73
N GLY A 31 -13.00 -7.23 -9.78
CA GLY A 31 -13.78 -7.31 -11.01
C GLY A 31 -13.38 -6.31 -12.11
N ARG A 32 -12.55 -5.31 -11.79
CA ARG A 32 -12.02 -4.32 -12.73
C ARG A 32 -10.56 -4.61 -13.15
N ILE A 33 -9.87 -5.50 -12.43
CA ILE A 33 -8.47 -5.84 -12.69
C ILE A 33 -8.39 -6.94 -13.75
N ASP A 34 -7.57 -6.69 -14.77
CA ASP A 34 -7.19 -7.69 -15.78
C ASP A 34 -5.73 -8.07 -15.58
N ALA A 35 -5.45 -9.35 -15.37
CA ALA A 35 -4.09 -9.78 -15.17
C ALA A 35 -3.22 -9.68 -16.42
N ALA A 36 -3.82 -9.79 -17.61
CA ALA A 36 -3.09 -9.75 -18.89
C ALA A 36 -1.84 -10.67 -18.91
N GLY A 37 -1.92 -11.82 -18.24
CA GLY A 37 -0.82 -12.79 -18.14
C GLY A 37 0.32 -12.44 -17.17
N ARG A 38 0.22 -11.35 -16.40
CA ARG A 38 1.26 -10.90 -15.45
C ARG A 38 1.31 -11.81 -14.21
N ASP A 39 2.50 -12.22 -13.79
CA ASP A 39 2.66 -13.05 -12.59
C ASP A 39 2.62 -12.26 -11.27
N PHE A 40 2.80 -10.94 -11.33
CA PHE A 40 2.71 -10.03 -10.19
C PHE A 40 1.99 -8.75 -10.61
N LEU A 41 0.97 -8.37 -9.86
CA LEU A 41 0.13 -7.22 -10.15
C LEU A 41 0.19 -6.22 -9.00
N VAL A 42 0.31 -4.94 -9.35
CA VAL A 42 0.13 -3.80 -8.46
C VAL A 42 -0.80 -2.84 -9.19
N ASP A 43 -2.09 -2.99 -8.97
CA ASP A 43 -3.13 -2.22 -9.65
C ASP A 43 -3.84 -1.29 -8.67
N GLU A 44 -4.00 -0.04 -9.09
CA GLU A 44 -4.82 0.97 -8.43
C GLU A 44 -6.17 1.04 -9.14
N VAL A 45 -7.25 0.88 -8.39
CA VAL A 45 -8.62 0.90 -8.91
C VAL A 45 -9.35 2.09 -8.31
N ASP A 46 -9.67 3.09 -9.14
CA ASP A 46 -10.50 4.23 -8.76
C ASP A 46 -11.99 3.89 -8.85
N PHE A 47 -12.72 4.16 -7.78
CA PHE A 47 -14.16 3.92 -7.65
C PHE A 47 -15.00 5.11 -8.14
N GLY A 48 -14.38 6.26 -8.41
CA GLY A 48 -15.07 7.50 -8.80
C GLY A 48 -15.95 8.10 -7.69
N ARG A 49 -15.83 7.57 -6.46
CA ARG A 49 -16.54 8.00 -5.25
C ARG A 49 -15.65 7.81 -4.04
N LEU A 50 -15.89 8.57 -2.98
CA LEU A 50 -15.17 8.38 -1.72
C LEU A 50 -15.49 7.00 -1.13
N ILE A 51 -14.45 6.24 -0.81
CA ILE A 51 -14.55 4.87 -0.27
C ILE A 51 -13.81 4.69 1.06
N GLY A 52 -13.08 5.72 1.50
CA GLY A 52 -12.34 5.71 2.76
C GLY A 52 -11.30 6.82 2.78
N GLU A 53 -10.22 6.59 3.51
CA GLU A 53 -9.11 7.53 3.66
C GLU A 53 -7.77 6.86 3.33
N THR A 54 -6.84 7.62 2.76
CA THR A 54 -5.44 7.23 2.59
C THR A 54 -4.61 7.74 3.76
N THR A 55 -3.73 6.89 4.27
CA THR A 55 -2.77 7.26 5.32
C THR A 55 -1.40 7.63 4.76
N CYS A 56 -1.12 7.34 3.48
CA CYS A 56 0.03 7.85 2.77
C CYS A 56 -0.38 9.17 2.10
N VAL A 57 0.18 10.29 2.57
CA VAL A 57 -0.22 11.64 2.18
C VAL A 57 0.97 12.41 1.63
N ALA A 58 0.70 13.38 0.78
CA ALA A 58 1.71 14.33 0.33
C ALA A 58 2.17 15.20 1.51
N THR A 59 3.44 15.59 1.49
CA THR A 59 4.07 16.42 2.51
C THR A 59 4.84 17.57 1.88
N GLY A 60 4.88 18.71 2.58
CA GLY A 60 5.63 19.90 2.22
C GLY A 60 6.68 20.31 3.25
N PRO A 61 7.32 21.47 3.06
CA PRO A 61 8.39 21.97 3.93
C PRO A 61 7.99 22.19 5.40
N ASP A 62 6.71 22.51 5.66
CA ASP A 62 6.19 22.81 7.00
C ASP A 62 5.70 21.56 7.76
N ASP A 63 5.82 20.37 7.15
CA ASP A 63 5.38 19.12 7.76
C ASP A 63 6.40 18.56 8.75
N ALA A 64 5.90 18.12 9.90
CA ALA A 64 6.67 17.53 10.99
C ALA A 64 6.99 16.06 10.67
N VAL A 65 8.03 15.87 9.85
CA VAL A 65 8.49 14.56 9.38
C VAL A 65 9.37 13.86 10.42
N VAL A 66 9.17 12.55 10.56
CA VAL A 66 9.96 11.64 11.40
C VAL A 66 10.12 10.32 10.66
N TYR A 67 11.25 9.67 10.85
CA TYR A 67 11.52 8.33 10.36
C TYR A 67 11.48 7.36 11.53
N ALA A 68 10.77 6.24 11.39
CA ALA A 68 10.64 5.25 12.45
C ALA A 68 10.56 3.83 11.86
N LYS A 69 11.04 2.83 12.60
CA LYS A 69 11.01 1.45 12.13
C LYS A 69 9.63 0.85 12.36
N ARG A 70 9.03 0.29 11.32
CA ARG A 70 7.81 -0.53 11.44
C ARG A 70 8.19 -1.99 11.79
N PRO A 71 7.35 -2.72 12.55
CA PRO A 71 7.55 -4.15 12.75
C PRO A 71 7.71 -4.90 11.43
N LYS A 72 8.67 -5.84 11.37
CA LYS A 72 8.95 -6.67 10.18
C LYS A 72 9.34 -5.88 8.92
N ARG A 73 9.84 -4.65 9.06
CA ARG A 73 10.49 -3.87 8.00
C ARG A 73 11.99 -3.75 8.28
N PHE A 74 12.80 -3.71 7.22
CA PHE A 74 14.25 -3.67 7.35
C PHE A 74 14.73 -2.28 7.75
N GLY A 75 14.35 -1.27 6.97
CA GLY A 75 14.69 0.13 7.21
C GLY A 75 13.62 0.92 7.95
N LEU A 76 13.86 2.22 8.09
CA LEU A 76 12.90 3.17 8.66
C LEU A 76 11.88 3.56 7.61
N SER A 77 10.63 3.79 8.00
CA SER A 77 9.63 4.38 7.12
C SER A 77 9.47 5.86 7.44
N ARG A 78 9.09 6.65 6.45
CA ARG A 78 8.84 8.10 6.61
C ARG A 78 7.41 8.34 7.10
N PHE A 79 7.28 9.11 8.16
CA PHE A 79 6.02 9.49 8.78
C PHE A 79 5.88 11.01 8.92
N VAL A 80 4.65 11.48 9.08
CA VAL A 80 4.32 12.89 9.34
C VAL A 80 3.37 13.03 10.53
N LYS A 81 3.74 13.87 11.51
CA LYS A 81 3.02 14.00 12.80
C LYS A 81 1.86 14.99 12.80
N ASN A 82 1.90 16.00 11.92
CA ASN A 82 0.93 17.10 11.88
C ASN A 82 -0.02 17.03 10.67
N ARG A 83 -0.20 15.83 10.10
CA ARG A 83 -1.19 15.56 9.04
C ARG A 83 -2.23 14.55 9.52
N ARG A 84 -3.33 14.47 8.81
CA ARG A 84 -4.42 13.50 9.02
C ARG A 84 -4.60 12.66 7.75
N PRO A 85 -5.22 11.47 7.84
CA PRO A 85 -5.61 10.74 6.65
C PRO A 85 -6.50 11.59 5.74
N GLU A 86 -6.42 11.37 4.43
CA GLU A 86 -7.12 12.17 3.42
C GLU A 86 -8.20 11.34 2.71
N PRO A 87 -9.38 11.91 2.41
CA PRO A 87 -10.42 11.20 1.66
C PRO A 87 -9.88 10.63 0.35
N CYS A 88 -10.22 9.37 0.06
CA CYS A 88 -9.68 8.63 -1.07
C CYS A 88 -10.78 7.87 -1.82
N SER A 89 -10.64 7.81 -3.14
CA SER A 89 -11.55 7.10 -4.05
C SER A 89 -10.96 5.81 -4.63
N SER A 90 -9.72 5.46 -4.27
CA SER A 90 -9.00 4.35 -4.88
C SER A 90 -8.60 3.26 -3.87
N VAL A 91 -8.55 2.02 -4.36
CA VAL A 91 -7.93 0.88 -3.66
C VAL A 91 -6.71 0.44 -4.45
N VAL A 92 -5.61 0.17 -3.75
CA VAL A 92 -4.47 -0.55 -4.31
C VAL A 92 -4.62 -2.03 -3.97
N VAL A 93 -4.50 -2.89 -4.98
CA VAL A 93 -4.51 -4.35 -4.83
C VAL A 93 -3.20 -4.91 -5.34
N ILE A 94 -2.55 -5.73 -4.52
CA ILE A 94 -1.31 -6.44 -4.87
C ILE A 94 -1.58 -7.93 -4.92
N LEU A 95 -1.35 -8.53 -6.08
CA LEU A 95 -1.59 -9.96 -6.34
C LEU A 95 -0.30 -10.64 -6.82
N LYS A 96 -0.15 -11.92 -6.45
CA LYS A 96 0.88 -12.79 -7.01
C LYS A 96 0.20 -14.04 -7.59
N LYS A 97 0.59 -14.45 -8.78
CA LYS A 97 0.13 -15.70 -9.38
C LYS A 97 0.58 -16.89 -8.55
N ALA A 98 -0.34 -17.81 -8.32
CA ALA A 98 -0.09 -19.06 -7.64
C ALA A 98 0.38 -20.11 -8.64
N GLU A 99 1.56 -20.66 -8.39
CA GLU A 99 2.13 -21.76 -9.20
C GLU A 99 1.28 -23.03 -9.06
N ASP A 100 0.69 -23.27 -7.89
CA ASP A 100 0.08 -24.57 -7.54
C ASP A 100 -1.35 -24.79 -8.07
N PHE A 101 -2.12 -23.73 -8.34
CA PHE A 101 -3.56 -23.87 -8.68
C PHE A 101 -4.06 -22.97 -9.82
N GLY A 102 -3.17 -22.24 -10.52
CA GLY A 102 -3.55 -21.49 -11.71
C GLY A 102 -4.47 -20.30 -11.45
N GLY A 103 -4.24 -19.55 -10.36
CA GLY A 103 -4.95 -18.31 -10.03
C GLY A 103 -4.04 -17.31 -9.32
N TYR A 104 -4.60 -16.40 -8.52
CA TYR A 104 -3.83 -15.40 -7.78
C TYR A 104 -4.05 -15.51 -6.27
N VAL A 105 -2.99 -15.21 -5.53
CA VAL A 105 -3.00 -14.96 -4.10
C VAL A 105 -3.03 -13.46 -3.86
N LEU A 106 -3.97 -13.01 -3.04
CA LEU A 106 -3.99 -11.65 -2.54
C LEU A 106 -2.83 -11.43 -1.56
N ILE A 107 -1.91 -10.53 -1.88
CA ILE A 107 -0.77 -10.21 -1.02
C ILE A 107 -1.17 -9.15 0.02
N THR A 108 -1.76 -8.05 -0.46
CA THR A 108 -2.28 -6.96 0.36
C THR A 108 -3.27 -6.13 -0.46
N ALA A 109 -4.19 -5.46 0.23
CA ALA A 109 -5.04 -4.43 -0.33
C ALA A 109 -5.27 -3.32 0.70
N PHE A 110 -5.35 -2.07 0.24
CA PHE A 110 -5.59 -0.90 1.09
C PHE A 110 -6.27 0.22 0.31
N VAL A 111 -7.06 1.04 1.01
CA VAL A 111 -7.55 2.32 0.48
C VAL A 111 -6.37 3.27 0.38
N GLY A 112 -6.16 3.83 -0.80
CA GLY A 112 -5.01 4.67 -1.08
C GLY A 112 -4.67 4.70 -2.56
N ARG A 113 -3.63 5.46 -2.87
CA ARG A 113 -3.00 5.48 -4.20
C ARG A 113 -1.77 4.60 -4.20
N ARG A 114 -1.35 4.19 -5.39
CA ARG A 114 -0.15 3.41 -5.60
C ARG A 114 1.05 4.19 -5.08
N SER A 115 1.73 3.60 -4.11
CA SER A 115 3.00 4.09 -3.59
C SER A 115 4.18 3.40 -4.25
N GLU A 116 5.33 4.06 -4.23
CA GLU A 116 6.59 3.44 -4.61
C GLU A 116 7.14 2.59 -3.44
N PRO A 117 7.94 1.54 -3.71
CA PRO A 117 8.68 0.84 -2.68
C PRO A 117 9.53 1.81 -1.85
N GLU A 118 9.73 1.53 -0.56
CA GLU A 118 10.58 2.39 0.28
C GLU A 118 12.04 2.40 -0.22
N PRO A 119 12.81 3.49 -0.02
CA PRO A 119 14.14 3.62 -0.62
C PRO A 119 15.15 2.55 -0.20
N TRP A 120 14.93 1.93 0.97
CA TRP A 120 15.75 0.84 1.48
C TRP A 120 15.30 -0.56 1.00
N ASP A 121 14.13 -0.68 0.36
CA ASP A 121 13.61 -1.97 -0.11
C ASP A 121 14.47 -2.49 -1.29
N ARG A 122 14.67 -3.80 -1.35
CA ARG A 122 15.42 -4.44 -2.45
C ARG A 122 14.80 -4.19 -3.82
N ASN A 123 13.51 -3.86 -3.87
CA ASN A 123 12.76 -3.57 -5.08
C ASN A 123 12.64 -2.05 -5.33
N ALA A 124 13.38 -1.21 -4.60
CA ALA A 124 13.38 0.23 -4.82
C ALA A 124 13.72 0.58 -6.27
N THR A 125 13.03 1.58 -6.81
CA THR A 125 13.22 2.07 -8.17
C THR A 125 13.81 3.47 -8.15
N ALA A 126 14.14 4.02 -9.33
CA ALA A 126 14.52 5.43 -9.45
C ALA A 126 13.44 6.41 -8.95
N ASN A 127 12.18 5.97 -8.86
CA ASN A 127 11.04 6.77 -8.38
C ASN A 127 10.85 6.68 -6.86
N SER A 128 11.40 5.67 -6.19
CA SER A 128 11.24 5.45 -4.75
C SER A 128 11.68 6.66 -3.94
N LEU A 129 12.91 7.15 -4.15
CA LEU A 129 13.43 8.28 -3.39
C LEU A 129 12.64 9.59 -3.66
N PRO A 130 12.39 10.00 -4.92
CA PRO A 130 11.52 11.15 -5.19
C PRO A 130 10.14 11.05 -4.55
N PHE A 131 9.48 9.90 -4.66
CA PHE A 131 8.14 9.70 -4.09
C PHE A 131 8.16 9.86 -2.57
N TRP A 132 9.07 9.20 -1.87
CA TRP A 132 9.16 9.25 -0.41
C TRP A 132 9.72 10.57 0.11
N ASN A 133 10.40 11.38 -0.70
CA ASN A 133 10.76 12.74 -0.32
C ASN A 133 9.54 13.68 -0.29
N SER A 134 8.48 13.37 -1.03
CA SER A 134 7.25 14.17 -1.07
C SER A 134 6.03 13.51 -0.42
N HIS A 135 6.13 12.27 0.06
CA HIS A 135 5.04 11.53 0.71
C HIS A 135 5.47 10.87 2.02
N ALA A 136 4.55 10.79 2.98
CA ALA A 136 4.79 10.13 4.25
C ALA A 136 3.52 9.43 4.74
N LEU A 137 3.71 8.45 5.63
CA LEU A 137 2.61 7.82 6.36
C LEU A 137 2.18 8.73 7.51
N VAL A 138 0.88 8.90 7.72
CA VAL A 138 0.35 9.66 8.86
C VAL A 138 0.79 8.97 10.15
N TRP A 139 1.32 9.74 11.11
CA TRP A 139 1.76 9.19 12.39
C TRP A 139 0.63 8.46 13.11
N GLY A 140 0.91 7.28 13.67
CA GLY A 140 -0.09 6.45 14.34
C GLY A 140 -1.00 5.64 13.41
N SER A 141 -0.89 5.81 12.08
CA SER A 141 -1.61 4.96 11.11
C SER A 141 -1.04 3.55 10.98
N GLU A 142 0.21 3.37 11.42
CA GLU A 142 0.94 2.12 11.37
C GLU A 142 1.70 1.92 12.68
N PRO A 143 1.89 0.67 13.14
CA PRO A 143 2.71 0.41 14.31
C PRO A 143 4.17 0.78 14.06
N THR A 144 4.80 1.41 15.05
CA THR A 144 6.23 1.72 15.07
C THR A 144 6.91 1.01 16.24
N ILE A 145 8.22 0.77 16.12
CA ILE A 145 9.05 0.26 17.21
C ILE A 145 9.53 1.46 18.03
N PRO A 146 9.16 1.58 19.32
CA PRO A 146 9.56 2.71 20.15
C PRO A 146 11.08 2.85 20.27
N GLY A 147 11.57 4.10 20.25
CA GLY A 147 12.99 4.43 20.35
C GLY A 147 13.74 4.37 19.01
N THR A 148 13.05 4.10 17.91
CA THR A 148 13.63 4.13 16.55
C THR A 148 13.38 5.44 15.81
N GLU A 149 12.63 6.36 16.43
CA GLU A 149 12.27 7.65 15.86
C GLU A 149 13.49 8.55 15.67
N THR A 150 13.62 9.13 14.49
CA THR A 150 14.65 10.13 14.17
C THR A 150 14.12 11.15 13.18
N THR A 151 14.62 12.38 13.24
CA THR A 151 14.35 13.43 12.23
C THR A 151 15.36 13.42 11.10
N ARG A 152 16.45 12.65 11.21
CA ARG A 152 17.47 12.52 10.17
C ARG A 152 17.03 11.51 9.11
N CYS A 153 16.99 11.95 7.87
CA CYS A 153 16.73 11.08 6.72
C CYS A 153 17.79 9.97 6.63
N PRO A 154 17.40 8.68 6.55
CA PRO A 154 18.34 7.56 6.55
C PRO A 154 18.73 7.07 5.14
N TRP A 155 18.28 7.75 4.09
CA TRP A 155 18.62 7.54 2.69
C TRP A 155 19.09 8.84 2.04
#